data_AF-A0A518GYW8-F1
#
_entry.id   AF-A0A518GYW8-F1
#
_cell.length_a   1.000
_cell.length_b   1.000
_cell.length_c   1.000
_cell.angle_alpha   90.00
_cell.angle_beta   90.00
_cell.angle_gamma   90.00
#
_symmetry.space_group_name_H-M   'P 1'
#
loop_
_entity.id
_entity.type
_entity.pdbx_description
1 polymer ?
#
loop_
_entity_poly.entity_id
_entity_poly.type
_entity_poly.pdbx_seq_one_letter_code
_entity_poly.pdbx_strand_id
1 'polypeptide(L)'
;MSSANKAVVTRLIEARNANDTEAFVSLFVPDMQDHMRGAFVGVSRAFPDVHITLDELIAEGDKVVARWTFNGTHLGNFQDIPATGKSVIWTGIDIYTVRDGRITSHERKSDMLGLMQQLGVAPSE
;
A
#
# COMPACT_ATOMS: atom_id res chain seq x y z
N MET A 1 -6.89 6.58 21.99
CA MET A 1 -5.77 6.74 21.04
C MET A 1 -5.71 5.61 20.01
N SER A 2 -5.75 4.33 20.42
CA SER A 2 -5.69 3.19 19.48
C SER A 2 -6.79 3.20 18.39
N SER A 3 -8.04 3.53 18.73
CA SER A 3 -9.14 3.66 17.74
C SER A 3 -8.94 4.79 16.74
N ALA A 4 -8.44 5.95 17.19
CA ALA A 4 -8.15 7.09 16.33
C ALA A 4 -7.00 6.80 15.36
N ASN A 5 -5.95 6.12 15.82
CA ASN A 5 -4.82 5.72 14.97
C ASN A 5 -5.24 4.69 13.92
N LYS A 6 -6.11 3.73 14.28
CA LYS A 6 -6.72 2.82 13.29
C LYS A 6 -7.53 3.57 12.23
N ALA A 7 -8.25 4.63 12.60
CA ALA A 7 -9.01 5.43 11.65
C ALA A 7 -8.11 6.17 10.64
N VAL A 8 -6.90 6.60 11.03
CA VAL A 8 -5.92 7.19 10.10
C VAL A 8 -5.50 6.17 9.04
N VAL A 9 -5.13 4.95 9.45
CA VAL A 9 -4.73 3.88 8.50
C VAL A 9 -5.92 3.39 7.66
N THR A 10 -7.13 3.38 8.21
CA THR A 10 -8.34 3.05 7.44
C THR A 10 -8.55 4.07 6.31
N ARG A 11 -8.50 5.37 6.64
CA ARG A 11 -8.61 6.46 5.64
C ARG A 11 -7.51 6.42 4.59
N LEU A 12 -6.30 6.00 4.97
CA LEU A 12 -5.20 5.80 4.03
C LEU A 12 -5.59 4.79 2.94
N ILE A 13 -6.15 3.65 3.33
CA ILE A 13 -6.56 2.60 2.39
C ILE A 13 -7.81 3.02 1.60
N GLU A 14 -8.76 3.71 2.22
CA GLU A 14 -9.93 4.28 1.53
C GLU A 14 -9.49 5.27 0.43
N ALA A 15 -8.59 6.20 0.74
CA ALA A 15 -8.05 7.14 -0.24
C ALA A 15 -7.29 6.42 -1.36
N ARG A 16 -6.53 5.36 -1.03
CA ARG A 16 -5.86 4.52 -2.02
C ARG A 16 -6.86 3.88 -3.00
N ASN A 17 -7.92 3.28 -2.47
CA ASN A 17 -8.93 2.57 -3.25
C ASN A 17 -9.86 3.52 -4.03
N ALA A 18 -10.07 4.74 -3.53
CA ALA A 18 -10.77 5.80 -4.24
C ALA A 18 -9.91 6.48 -5.32
N ASN A 19 -8.64 6.08 -5.45
CA ASN A 19 -7.64 6.73 -6.29
C ASN A 19 -7.46 8.24 -5.99
N ASP A 20 -7.66 8.64 -4.72
CA ASP A 20 -7.49 10.01 -4.24
C ASP A 20 -6.07 10.21 -3.70
N THR A 21 -5.20 10.73 -4.57
CA THR A 21 -3.78 10.94 -4.25
C THR A 21 -3.60 12.00 -3.17
N GLU A 22 -4.40 13.07 -3.16
CA GLU A 22 -4.24 14.16 -2.19
C GLU A 22 -4.69 13.75 -0.80
N ALA A 23 -5.85 13.09 -0.69
CA ALA A 23 -6.29 12.53 0.59
C ALA A 23 -5.28 11.54 1.15
N PHE A 24 -4.73 10.65 0.30
CA PHE A 24 -3.71 9.69 0.70
C PHE A 24 -2.44 10.36 1.23
N VAL A 25 -1.89 11.31 0.49
CA VAL A 25 -0.62 11.97 0.81
C VAL A 25 -0.74 12.88 2.03
N SER A 26 -1.89 13.53 2.23
CA SER A 26 -2.14 14.44 3.36
C SER A 26 -2.04 13.75 4.74
N LEU A 27 -2.20 12.43 4.80
CA LEU A 27 -2.12 11.64 6.03
C LEU A 27 -0.68 11.43 6.51
N PHE A 28 0.32 11.75 5.70
CA PHE A 28 1.73 11.66 6.07
C PHE A 28 2.29 13.02 6.52
N VAL A 29 3.34 12.98 7.33
CA VAL A 29 4.14 14.17 7.64
C VAL A 29 4.75 14.77 6.36
N PRO A 30 4.96 16.10 6.28
CA PRO A 30 5.41 16.80 5.06
C PRO A 30 6.60 16.14 4.38
N ASP A 31 7.62 15.75 5.15
CA ASP A 31 8.87 15.16 4.64
C ASP A 31 8.67 13.83 3.88
N MET A 32 7.55 13.14 4.10
CA MET A 32 7.21 11.88 3.41
C MET A 32 6.27 12.07 2.21
N GLN A 33 5.66 13.25 2.05
CA GLN A 33 4.55 13.44 1.12
C GLN A 33 4.94 13.20 -0.34
N ASP A 34 6.06 13.76 -0.79
CA ASP A 34 6.51 13.59 -2.17
C ASP A 34 6.89 12.14 -2.49
N HIS A 35 7.54 11.46 -1.55
CA HIS A 35 7.88 10.05 -1.70
C HIS A 35 6.62 9.18 -1.80
N MET A 36 5.64 9.41 -0.92
CA MET A 36 4.36 8.69 -0.93
C MET A 36 3.54 8.98 -2.18
N ARG A 37 3.57 10.22 -2.69
CA ARG A 37 2.94 10.60 -3.97
C ARG A 37 3.54 9.83 -5.14
N GLY A 38 4.87 9.77 -5.22
CA GLY A 38 5.58 9.02 -6.26
C GLY A 38 5.20 7.53 -6.23
N ALA A 39 5.18 6.93 -5.04
CA ALA A 39 4.78 5.54 -4.85
C ALA A 39 3.33 5.29 -5.28
N PHE A 40 2.40 6.16 -4.87
CA PHE A 40 0.99 6.07 -5.25
C PHE A 40 0.81 6.11 -6.77
N VAL A 41 1.37 7.12 -7.42
CA VAL A 41 1.26 7.31 -8.88
C VAL A 41 1.90 6.14 -9.62
N GLY A 42 3.05 5.65 -9.16
CA GLY A 42 3.72 4.48 -9.73
C GLY A 42 2.82 3.24 -9.70
N VAL A 43 2.22 2.94 -8.55
CA VAL A 43 1.33 1.77 -8.42
C VAL A 43 0.04 1.97 -9.22
N SER A 44 -0.60 3.15 -9.21
CA SER A 44 -1.80 3.40 -10.02
C SER A 44 -1.54 3.32 -11.53
N ARG A 45 -0.32 3.63 -12.00
CA ARG A 45 0.06 3.43 -13.40
C ARG A 45 0.28 1.96 -13.74
N ALA A 46 0.93 1.22 -12.84
CA ALA A 46 1.20 -0.22 -13.02
C ALA A 46 -0.07 -1.09 -12.91
N PHE A 47 -0.97 -0.74 -11.98
CA PHE A 47 -2.17 -1.47 -11.62
C PHE A 47 -3.34 -0.47 -11.52
N PRO A 48 -3.97 -0.09 -12.63
CA PRO A 48 -5.00 0.96 -12.65
C PRO A 48 -6.32 0.53 -11.99
N ASP A 49 -6.55 -0.77 -11.84
CA ASP A 49 -7.69 -1.41 -11.17
C ASP A 49 -7.34 -1.90 -9.75
N VAL A 50 -6.25 -1.40 -9.19
CA VAL A 50 -5.79 -1.72 -7.84
C VAL A 50 -6.88 -1.55 -6.78
N HIS A 51 -7.01 -2.57 -5.93
CA HIS A 51 -7.83 -2.52 -4.73
C HIS A 51 -7.12 -3.22 -3.55
N ILE A 52 -7.09 -2.57 -2.40
CA ILE A 52 -6.48 -3.08 -1.17
C ILE A 52 -7.56 -3.35 -0.13
N THR A 53 -7.57 -4.57 0.41
CA THR A 53 -8.37 -4.96 1.57
C THR A 53 -7.51 -4.96 2.81
N LEU A 54 -8.03 -4.42 3.91
CA LEU A 54 -7.44 -4.57 5.24
C LEU A 54 -7.98 -5.86 5.88
N ASP A 55 -7.15 -6.89 5.93
CA ASP A 55 -7.52 -8.19 6.49
C ASP A 55 -7.49 -8.16 8.02
N GLU A 56 -6.59 -7.35 8.59
CA GLU A 56 -6.42 -7.20 10.03
C GLU A 56 -5.81 -5.85 10.37
N LEU A 57 -6.28 -5.25 11.46
CA LEU A 57 -5.80 -3.95 11.93
C LEU A 57 -5.69 -3.93 13.45
N ILE A 58 -4.45 -3.86 13.96
CA ILE A 58 -4.11 -3.87 15.38
C ILE A 58 -3.44 -2.54 15.73
N ALA A 59 -3.73 -1.98 16.90
CA ALA A 59 -3.09 -0.74 17.34
C ALA A 59 -2.75 -0.78 18.84
N GLU A 60 -1.54 -0.36 19.15
CA GLU A 60 -1.00 -0.25 20.51
C GLU A 60 -0.11 1.01 20.58
N GLY A 61 -0.43 1.92 21.52
CA GLY A 61 0.21 3.24 21.58
C GLY A 61 0.13 3.97 20.23
N ASP A 62 1.30 4.41 19.74
CA ASP A 62 1.45 5.10 18.45
C ASP A 62 1.55 4.13 17.25
N LYS A 63 1.61 2.82 17.48
CA LYS A 63 1.83 1.85 16.41
C LYS A 63 0.50 1.29 15.90
N VAL A 64 0.40 1.16 14.58
CA VAL A 64 -0.71 0.47 13.91
C VAL A 64 -0.14 -0.56 12.97
N VAL A 65 -0.53 -1.83 13.14
CA VAL A 65 -0.15 -2.93 12.26
C VAL A 65 -1.34 -3.26 11.38
N ALA A 66 -1.13 -3.25 10.07
CA ALA A 66 -2.12 -3.57 9.07
C ALA A 66 -1.65 -4.78 8.25
N ARG A 67 -2.40 -5.88 8.28
CA ARG A 67 -2.25 -6.96 7.31
C ARG A 67 -3.23 -6.70 6.17
N TRP A 68 -2.74 -6.81 4.94
CA TRP A 68 -3.48 -6.40 3.76
C TRP A 68 -3.33 -7.37 2.60
N THR A 69 -4.36 -7.36 1.76
CA THR A 69 -4.41 -8.06 0.48
C THR A 69 -4.67 -7.05 -0.65
N PHE A 70 -3.76 -7.00 -1.61
CA PHE A 70 -3.81 -6.20 -2.82
C PHE A 70 -4.31 -7.08 -3.97
N ASN A 71 -5.21 -6.54 -4.78
CA ASN A 71 -5.63 -7.11 -6.06
C ASN A 71 -5.40 -6.07 -7.15
N GLY A 72 -4.97 -6.49 -8.33
CA GLY A 72 -4.87 -5.62 -9.51
C GLY A 72 -4.36 -6.34 -10.75
N THR A 73 -4.46 -5.69 -11.90
CA THR A 73 -4.00 -6.18 -13.20
C THR A 73 -2.79 -5.38 -13.65
N HIS A 74 -1.69 -6.07 -13.96
CA HIS A 74 -0.44 -5.44 -14.35
C HIS A 74 -0.48 -4.89 -15.78
N LEU A 75 -0.95 -3.65 -15.92
CA LEU A 75 -1.20 -2.97 -17.20
C LEU A 75 -0.22 -1.82 -17.50
N GLY A 76 0.64 -1.46 -16.55
CA GLY A 76 1.74 -0.52 -16.75
C GLY A 76 3.07 -1.10 -16.30
N ASN A 77 4.15 -0.31 -16.36
CA ASN A 77 5.47 -0.74 -15.90
C ASN A 77 5.55 -0.74 -14.37
N PHE A 78 6.02 -1.82 -13.77
CA PHE A 78 6.24 -1.95 -12.33
C PHE A 78 7.66 -2.45 -12.02
N GLN A 79 8.48 -1.66 -11.33
CA GLN A 79 9.87 -2.02 -10.99
C GLN A 79 10.67 -2.55 -12.20
N ASP A 80 10.63 -1.80 -13.31
CA ASP A 80 11.29 -2.16 -14.58
C ASP A 80 10.77 -3.44 -15.26
N ILE A 81 9.63 -3.97 -14.79
CA ILE A 81 8.90 -5.06 -15.43
C ILE A 81 7.82 -4.45 -16.33
N PRO A 82 7.86 -4.67 -17.65
CA PRO A 82 6.81 -4.23 -18.55
C PRO A 82 5.46 -4.86 -18.21
N ALA A 83 4.38 -4.20 -18.60
CA ALA A 83 3.01 -4.69 -18.40
C ALA A 83 2.85 -6.12 -18.94
N THR A 84 2.35 -7.01 -18.08
CA THR A 84 2.19 -8.44 -18.42
C THR A 84 0.74 -8.81 -18.77
N GLY A 85 -0.22 -7.93 -18.46
CA GLY A 85 -1.65 -8.22 -18.60
C GLY A 85 -2.21 -9.20 -17.57
N LYS A 86 -1.38 -9.70 -16.63
CA LYS A 86 -1.80 -10.65 -15.62
C LYS A 86 -2.45 -9.97 -14.42
N SER A 87 -3.51 -10.57 -13.91
CA SER A 87 -4.05 -10.24 -12.59
C SER A 87 -3.18 -10.86 -11.50
N VAL A 88 -2.97 -10.13 -10.42
CA VAL A 88 -2.13 -10.53 -9.30
C VAL A 88 -2.85 -10.34 -7.97
N ILE A 89 -2.52 -11.21 -7.02
CA ILE A 89 -2.82 -11.03 -5.60
C ILE A 89 -1.49 -10.83 -4.88
N TRP A 90 -1.37 -9.74 -4.13
CA TRP A 90 -0.17 -9.45 -3.36
C TRP A 90 -0.53 -9.21 -1.90
N THR A 91 0.18 -9.86 -0.98
CA THR A 91 -0.13 -9.76 0.45
C THR A 91 1.04 -9.18 1.22
N GLY A 92 0.73 -8.49 2.31
CA GLY A 92 1.77 -7.97 3.18
C GLY A 92 1.25 -7.46 4.52
N ILE A 93 2.20 -6.97 5.29
CA ILE A 93 2.01 -6.32 6.57
C ILE A 93 2.75 -4.98 6.52
N ASP A 94 2.03 -3.93 6.89
CA ASP A 94 2.58 -2.60 7.11
C ASP A 94 2.51 -2.26 8.60
N ILE A 95 3.58 -1.70 9.13
CA ILE A 95 3.64 -1.13 10.48
C ILE A 95 3.79 0.38 10.34
N TYR A 96 2.81 1.11 10.85
CA TYR A 96 2.78 2.58 10.85
C TYR A 96 3.05 3.13 12.24
N THR A 97 3.76 4.25 12.33
CA THR A 97 3.77 5.10 13.52
C THR A 97 2.88 6.31 13.28
N VAL A 98 1.81 6.44 14.05
CA VAL A 98 0.84 7.54 13.96
C VAL A 98 0.94 8.43 15.18
N ARG A 99 1.18 9.73 14.94
CA ARG A 99 1.24 10.78 15.97
C ARG A 99 0.50 12.00 15.46
N ASP A 100 -0.28 12.64 16.34
CA ASP A 100 -1.05 13.85 16.03
C ASP A 100 -1.90 13.72 14.74
N GLY A 101 -2.46 12.53 14.52
CA GLY A 101 -3.30 12.22 13.35
C GLY A 101 -2.53 12.06 12.03
N ARG A 102 -1.18 12.02 12.05
CA ARG A 102 -0.33 11.81 10.88
C ARG A 102 0.57 10.59 10.99
N ILE A 103 0.88 10.00 9.86
CA ILE A 103 1.85 8.92 9.72
C ILE A 103 3.25 9.55 9.70
N THR A 104 4.05 9.20 10.70
CA THR A 104 5.42 9.68 10.91
C THR A 104 6.48 8.67 10.47
N SER A 105 6.11 7.39 10.35
CA SER A 105 6.96 6.35 9.78
C SER A 105 6.11 5.20 9.24
N HIS A 106 6.67 4.45 8.30
CA HIS A 106 6.06 3.28 7.66
C HIS A 106 7.13 2.24 7.35
N GLU A 107 6.88 0.99 7.71
CA GLU A 107 7.69 -0.16 7.34
C GLU A 107 6.78 -1.24 6.74
N ARG A 108 7.22 -1.87 5.64
CA ARG A 108 6.49 -2.93 4.93
C ARG A 108 7.27 -4.22 4.90
N LYS A 109 6.56 -5.33 5.10
CA LYS A 109 7.00 -6.69 4.73
C LYS A 109 5.91 -7.32 3.88
N SER A 110 6.25 -7.79 2.70
CA SER A 110 5.28 -8.29 1.72
C SER A 110 5.84 -9.48 0.97
N ASP A 111 4.96 -10.29 0.40
CA ASP A 111 5.33 -11.41 -0.45
C ASP A 111 5.76 -10.93 -1.85
N MET A 112 6.92 -10.26 -1.92
CA MET A 112 7.46 -9.76 -3.18
C MET A 112 7.84 -10.90 -4.13
N LEU A 113 8.35 -12.01 -3.59
CA LEU A 113 8.70 -13.18 -4.40
C LEU A 113 7.45 -13.75 -5.08
N GLY A 114 6.36 -13.96 -4.34
CA GLY A 114 5.10 -14.43 -4.90
C GLY A 114 4.51 -13.47 -5.94
N LEU A 115 4.67 -12.16 -5.76
CA LEU A 115 4.31 -11.19 -6.80
C LEU A 115 5.17 -11.37 -8.06
N MET A 116 6.49 -11.46 -7.93
CA MET A 116 7.41 -11.65 -9.06
C MET A 116 7.14 -12.96 -9.83
N GLN A 117 6.78 -14.02 -9.12
CA GLN A 117 6.35 -15.30 -9.70
C GLN A 117 5.07 -15.14 -10.51
N GLN A 118 4.05 -14.47 -9.97
CA GLN A 118 2.81 -14.19 -10.71
C GLN A 118 3.07 -13.35 -11.96
N LEU A 119 3.96 -12.35 -11.88
CA LEU A 119 4.38 -11.56 -13.04
C LEU A 119 5.17 -12.39 -14.06
N GLY A 120 5.74 -13.52 -13.66
CA GLY A 120 6.50 -14.42 -14.55
C GLY A 120 7.96 -14.00 -14.74
N VAL A 121 8.50 -13.22 -13.80
CA VAL A 121 9.92 -12.80 -13.79
C VAL A 121 10.76 -13.55 -12.76
N ALA A 122 10.14 -14.43 -11.97
CA ALA A 122 10.81 -15.35 -11.07
C ALA A 122 10.22 -16.78 -11.22
N PRO A 123 11.01 -17.83 -10.97
CA PRO A 123 10.51 -19.21 -11.04
C PRO A 123 9.41 -19.48 -10.01
N SER A 124 8.31 -20.10 -10.44
CA SER A 124 7.34 -20.74 -9.55
C SER A 124 7.66 -22.23 -9.41
N GLU A 125 7.33 -22.83 -8.27
CA GLU A 125 7.38 -24.30 -8.11
C GLU A 125 6.31 -25.01 -8.94
#